data_AF-A0A259M5T9-F1
#
_entry.id   AF-A0A259M5T9-F1
#
_cell.length_a   1.000
_cell.length_b   1.000
_cell.length_c   1.000
_cell.angle_alpha   90.00
_cell.angle_beta   90.00
_cell.angle_gamma   90.00
#
_symmetry.space_group_name_H-M   'P 1'
#
loop_
_entity.id
_entity.type
_entity.pdbx_description
1 polymer ?
#
loop_
_entity_poly.entity_id
_entity_poly.type
_entity_poly.pdbx_seq_one_letter_code
_entity_poly.pdbx_strand_id
1 'polypeptide(L)'
;MGGACLDHLFQLVSLPVEPCRVWPGCLQLCAPGADTGQHLFLHPPVGLADGGDPRGAVAVIRPATLRAEALKLPHAVERPHFDWASFRVDAPKGKIFCTLPPHHEFSNVFLTAEEQRMLCEAEPGIFFPVPNKWGEKGATSLRLAACDLATLRSALVMSWRHAAPQKLHGLLTGK
;
A
#
# COMPACT_ATOMS: atom_id res chain seq x y z
N MET A 1 -11.14 29.09 -35.69
CA MET A 1 -12.24 29.83 -35.05
C MET A 1 -13.44 28.88 -35.06
N GLY A 2 -13.73 28.21 -33.93
CA GLY A 2 -14.95 28.44 -33.13
C GLY A 2 -16.13 27.69 -33.76
N GLY A 3 -16.89 26.80 -33.12
CA GLY A 3 -17.20 26.51 -31.72
C GLY A 3 -18.68 26.11 -31.68
N ALA A 4 -19.01 25.01 -30.97
CA ALA A 4 -20.32 24.59 -30.40
C ALA A 4 -20.23 23.04 -30.22
N CYS A 5 -20.26 22.41 -29.04
CA CYS A 5 -21.13 22.47 -27.85
C CYS A 5 -22.57 21.99 -28.08
N LEU A 6 -23.03 21.17 -27.11
CA LEU A 6 -24.32 20.51 -26.90
C LEU A 6 -24.54 19.21 -27.71
N ASP A 7 -25.07 18.11 -27.19
CA ASP A 7 -25.36 17.64 -25.83
C ASP A 7 -25.85 16.18 -25.96
N HIS A 8 -25.74 15.42 -24.86
CA HIS A 8 -26.52 14.20 -24.54
C HIS A 8 -26.44 12.97 -25.45
N LEU A 9 -25.92 11.87 -24.87
CA LEU A 9 -26.74 10.71 -24.49
C LEU A 9 -25.92 9.77 -23.60
N PHE A 10 -25.84 10.13 -22.32
CA PHE A 10 -25.50 9.21 -21.23
C PHE A 10 -26.68 8.25 -21.09
N GLN A 11 -26.57 7.02 -21.60
CA GLN A 11 -27.46 5.96 -21.16
C GLN A 11 -26.99 5.51 -19.77
N LEU A 12 -27.78 5.87 -18.76
CA LEU A 12 -27.77 5.20 -17.46
C LEU A 12 -28.10 3.72 -17.68
N VAL A 13 -27.12 2.84 -17.47
CA VAL A 13 -27.38 1.46 -17.12
C VAL A 13 -27.11 1.32 -15.63
N SER A 14 -28.19 1.44 -14.85
CA SER A 14 -28.21 1.07 -13.45
C SER A 14 -27.93 -0.42 -13.33
N LEU A 15 -26.77 -0.79 -12.79
CA LEU A 15 -26.50 -2.16 -12.36
C LEU A 15 -26.87 -2.31 -10.88
N PRO A 16 -27.56 -3.39 -10.48
CA PRO A 16 -27.99 -3.60 -9.11
C PRO A 16 -26.79 -3.80 -8.18
N VAL A 17 -26.79 -3.08 -7.07
CA VAL A 17 -25.91 -3.32 -5.92
C VAL A 17 -26.41 -4.58 -5.20
N GLU A 18 -25.81 -5.72 -5.49
CA GLU A 18 -26.08 -6.95 -4.76
C GLU A 18 -25.48 -6.87 -3.35
N PRO A 19 -26.25 -7.14 -2.28
CA PRO A 19 -25.74 -7.08 -0.91
C PRO A 19 -24.73 -8.21 -0.66
N CYS A 20 -23.66 -7.86 0.05
CA CYS A 20 -22.63 -8.77 0.56
C CYS A 20 -23.24 -10.05 1.13
N ARG A 21 -22.94 -11.19 0.50
CA ARG A 21 -23.21 -12.51 1.06
C ARG A 21 -22.42 -12.67 2.36
N VAL A 22 -23.16 -12.68 3.46
CA VAL A 22 -22.73 -13.16 4.76
C VAL A 22 -22.45 -14.66 4.65
N TRP A 23 -21.21 -15.07 4.96
CA TRP A 23 -20.89 -16.50 5.08
C TRP A 23 -21.51 -17.04 6.38
N PRO A 24 -22.24 -18.16 6.36
CA PRO A 24 -22.78 -18.79 7.57
C PRO A 24 -21.63 -19.36 8.39
N GLY A 25 -21.42 -18.82 9.60
CA GLY A 25 -20.37 -19.31 10.49
C GLY A 25 -20.14 -18.52 11.78
N CYS A 26 -20.66 -17.30 11.91
CA CYS A 26 -20.56 -16.52 13.15
C CYS A 26 -21.95 -16.16 13.70
N LEU A 27 -22.62 -17.13 14.32
CA LEU A 27 -23.49 -16.85 15.48
C LEU A 27 -22.58 -17.07 16.72
N GLN A 28 -22.27 -16.03 17.51
CA GLN A 28 -23.06 -15.59 18.68
C GLN A 28 -22.84 -16.58 19.86
N LEU A 29 -22.38 -16.27 21.08
CA LEU A 29 -22.51 -15.17 22.06
C LEU A 29 -21.25 -15.18 22.97
N CYS A 30 -20.88 -14.19 23.82
CA CYS A 30 -21.61 -13.68 24.99
C CYS A 30 -20.97 -12.38 25.55
N ALA A 31 -21.80 -11.33 25.62
CA ALA A 31 -22.24 -10.61 26.83
C ALA A 31 -21.24 -9.88 27.79
N PRO A 32 -21.75 -8.93 28.62
CA PRO A 32 -21.08 -7.67 28.96
C PRO A 32 -20.77 -7.42 30.44
N GLY A 33 -19.88 -6.45 30.70
CA GLY A 33 -20.02 -5.48 31.79
C GLY A 33 -19.15 -5.63 33.06
N ALA A 34 -18.76 -4.45 33.58
CA ALA A 34 -18.16 -4.12 34.89
C ALA A 34 -16.66 -4.39 35.07
N ASP A 35 -15.86 -3.59 35.78
CA ASP A 35 -15.89 -2.20 36.30
C ASP A 35 -14.48 -1.95 36.89
N THR A 36 -14.07 -0.69 36.96
CA THR A 36 -13.03 -0.09 37.82
C THR A 36 -11.77 -0.87 38.19
N GLY A 37 -10.63 -0.36 37.74
CA GLY A 37 -9.32 -0.68 38.30
C GLY A 37 -8.29 0.36 37.86
N GLN A 38 -8.14 1.40 38.66
CA GLN A 38 -7.02 2.34 38.57
C GLN A 38 -5.71 1.55 38.66
N HIS A 39 -4.87 1.61 37.63
CA HIS A 39 -3.46 1.34 37.79
C HIS A 39 -2.67 2.44 37.09
N LEU A 40 -2.08 3.29 37.93
CA LEU A 40 -1.09 4.28 37.56
C LEU A 40 0.10 3.57 36.93
N PHE A 41 0.18 3.56 35.60
CA PHE A 41 1.43 3.31 34.91
C PHE A 41 2.03 4.67 34.54
N LEU A 42 2.88 5.18 35.43
CA LEU A 42 3.90 6.14 35.02
C LEU A 42 4.86 5.41 34.07
N HIS A 43 4.67 5.62 32.77
CA HIS A 43 5.79 5.61 31.84
C HIS A 43 6.23 7.07 31.62
N PRO A 44 7.55 7.35 31.65
CA PRO A 44 8.06 8.69 31.37
C PRO A 44 7.70 9.12 29.94
N PRO A 45 7.47 10.43 29.68
CA PRO A 45 7.29 10.91 28.33
C PRO A 45 8.57 10.63 27.54
N VAL A 46 8.46 9.86 26.46
CA VAL A 46 9.48 9.85 25.41
C VAL A 46 9.63 11.29 24.98
N GLY A 47 10.83 11.83 25.23
CA GLY A 47 11.15 13.23 25.05
C GLY A 47 10.81 13.69 23.65
N LEU A 48 10.14 14.84 23.60
CA LEU A 48 10.14 15.72 22.45
C LEU A 48 11.60 15.95 22.04
N ALA A 49 12.02 15.34 20.94
CA ALA A 49 12.96 16.00 20.05
C ALA A 49 12.15 17.12 19.36
N ASP A 50 12.18 18.29 19.98
CA ASP A 50 11.77 19.55 19.38
C ASP A 50 12.73 19.84 18.21
N GLY A 51 12.20 19.63 17.02
CA GLY A 51 12.91 19.74 15.74
C GLY A 51 11.91 19.65 14.60
N GLY A 52 10.77 20.33 14.74
CA GLY A 52 9.77 20.46 13.69
C GLY A 52 10.36 21.19 12.49
N ASP A 53 10.82 20.43 11.50
CA ASP A 53 11.17 20.92 10.19
C ASP A 53 9.95 21.64 9.56
N PRO A 54 10.06 22.91 9.12
CA PRO A 54 8.96 23.66 8.52
C PRO A 54 8.51 23.13 7.14
N ARG A 55 8.99 21.95 6.71
CA ARG A 55 8.49 21.19 5.56
C ARG A 55 7.32 20.24 5.89
N GLY A 56 6.67 20.39 7.05
CA GLY A 56 5.65 19.52 7.66
C GLY A 56 4.32 19.29 6.92
N ALA A 57 4.30 19.29 5.60
CA ALA A 57 3.28 18.59 4.82
C ALA A 57 3.95 17.36 4.22
N VAL A 58 3.74 16.18 4.81
CA VAL A 58 4.09 14.91 4.16
C VAL A 58 3.39 14.93 2.80
N ALA A 59 4.18 14.98 1.73
CA ALA A 59 3.63 15.00 0.38
C ALA A 59 2.92 13.67 0.13
N VAL A 60 1.59 13.69 0.27
CA VAL A 60 0.69 12.57 0.01
C VAL A 60 1.05 11.93 -1.33
N ILE A 61 1.37 10.64 -1.32
CA ILE A 61 1.61 9.89 -2.55
C ILE A 61 0.31 9.77 -3.33
N ARG A 62 0.27 10.41 -4.49
CA ARG A 62 -0.83 10.21 -5.44
C ARG A 62 -0.61 8.90 -6.24
N PRO A 63 -1.68 8.26 -6.73
CA PRO A 63 -1.57 7.07 -7.58
C PRO A 63 -0.66 7.24 -8.80
N ALA A 64 -0.67 8.43 -9.41
CA ALA A 64 0.21 8.77 -10.53
C ALA A 64 1.69 8.79 -10.13
N THR A 65 2.01 9.30 -8.94
CA THR A 65 3.37 9.29 -8.39
C THR A 65 3.84 7.86 -8.16
N LEU A 66 3.00 7.01 -7.56
CA LEU A 66 3.34 5.60 -7.36
C LEU A 66 3.61 4.88 -8.68
N ARG A 67 2.75 5.07 -9.68
CA ARG A 67 2.96 4.52 -11.04
C ARG A 67 4.30 4.96 -11.61
N ALA A 68 4.58 6.26 -11.58
CA ALA A 68 5.81 6.82 -12.12
C ALA A 68 7.06 6.28 -11.41
N GLU A 69 7.03 6.16 -10.08
CA GLU A 69 8.17 5.63 -9.31
C GLU A 69 8.36 4.12 -9.50
N ALA A 70 7.28 3.34 -9.57
CA ALA A 70 7.37 1.91 -9.82
C ALA A 70 7.95 1.61 -11.22
N LEU A 71 7.52 2.36 -12.24
CA LEU A 71 7.98 2.20 -13.63
C LEU A 71 9.41 2.72 -13.87
N LYS A 72 10.00 3.46 -12.92
CA LYS A 72 11.41 3.84 -12.97
C LYS A 72 12.35 2.66 -12.68
N LEU A 73 11.85 1.57 -12.10
CA LEU A 73 12.69 0.43 -11.77
C LEU A 73 13.05 -0.38 -13.03
N PRO A 74 14.25 -0.98 -13.09
CA PRO A 74 14.68 -1.71 -14.29
C PRO A 74 13.71 -2.82 -14.65
N HIS A 75 13.36 -2.90 -15.94
CA HIS A 75 12.42 -3.88 -16.48
C HIS A 75 11.03 -3.86 -15.80
N ALA A 76 10.63 -2.76 -15.16
CA ALA A 76 9.30 -2.65 -14.58
C ALA A 76 8.25 -2.44 -15.68
N VAL A 77 7.16 -3.22 -15.61
CA VAL A 77 5.99 -3.09 -16.49
C VAL A 77 4.70 -3.05 -15.66
N GLU A 78 3.76 -2.20 -16.06
CA GLU A 78 2.40 -2.18 -15.51
C GLU A 78 1.51 -3.15 -16.31
N ARG A 79 0.77 -4.01 -15.62
CA ARG A 79 -0.22 -4.92 -16.19
C ARG A 79 -1.45 -5.03 -15.28
N PRO A 80 -2.64 -5.30 -15.84
CA PRO A 80 -3.81 -5.57 -15.03
C PRO A 80 -3.62 -6.84 -14.17
N HIS A 81 -4.20 -6.84 -12.98
CA HIS A 81 -4.33 -7.98 -12.09
C HIS A 81 -5.72 -7.93 -11.46
N PHE A 82 -6.70 -8.56 -12.14
CA PHE A 82 -8.12 -8.31 -11.90
C PHE A 82 -8.43 -6.81 -12.05
N ASP A 83 -9.11 -6.21 -11.09
CA ASP A 83 -9.43 -4.77 -11.07
C ASP A 83 -8.27 -3.90 -10.57
N TRP A 84 -7.11 -4.49 -10.28
CA TRP A 84 -5.95 -3.79 -9.74
C TRP A 84 -4.90 -3.56 -10.82
N ALA A 85 -4.15 -2.47 -10.68
CA ALA A 85 -2.89 -2.33 -11.40
C ALA A 85 -1.81 -3.16 -10.69
N SER A 86 -0.97 -3.86 -11.46
CA SER A 86 0.17 -4.62 -10.94
C SER A 86 1.45 -4.22 -11.65
N PHE A 87 2.52 -4.05 -10.90
CA PHE A 87 3.84 -3.74 -11.40
C PHE A 87 4.72 -4.98 -11.27
N ARG A 88 5.35 -5.36 -12.38
CA ARG A 88 6.06 -6.63 -12.53
C ARG A 88 7.45 -6.39 -13.09
N VAL A 89 8.35 -7.31 -12.80
CA VAL A 89 9.64 -7.37 -13.49
C VAL A 89 9.44 -8.18 -14.79
N ASP A 90 9.71 -7.56 -15.92
CA ASP A 90 9.71 -8.20 -17.24
C ASP A 90 10.93 -9.12 -17.37
N ALA A 91 10.75 -10.31 -16.82
CA ALA A 91 11.69 -11.43 -16.79
C ALA A 91 10.86 -12.72 -16.96
N PRO A 92 11.47 -13.89 -17.26
CA PRO A 92 10.73 -15.10 -17.65
C PRO A 92 9.61 -15.55 -16.68
N LYS A 93 9.70 -15.19 -15.39
CA LYS A 93 8.68 -15.52 -14.37
C LYS A 93 7.69 -14.39 -14.06
N GLY A 94 7.89 -13.17 -14.59
CA GLY A 94 6.93 -12.06 -14.52
C GLY A 94 6.43 -11.71 -13.12
N LYS A 95 7.31 -11.73 -12.10
CA LYS A 95 6.92 -11.59 -10.69
C LYS A 95 6.43 -10.18 -10.38
N ILE A 96 5.34 -10.10 -9.61
CA ILE A 96 4.78 -8.85 -9.09
C ILE A 96 5.64 -8.36 -7.92
N PHE A 97 5.98 -7.08 -7.91
CA PHE A 97 6.61 -6.42 -6.75
C PHE A 97 5.72 -5.33 -6.15
N CYS A 98 4.71 -4.85 -6.88
CA CYS A 98 3.79 -3.86 -6.35
C CYS A 98 2.39 -4.04 -6.94
N THR A 99 1.34 -3.79 -6.15
CA THR A 99 -0.04 -3.71 -6.64
C THR A 99 -0.75 -2.48 -6.12
N LEU A 100 -1.50 -1.81 -6.99
CA LEU A 100 -2.29 -0.62 -6.69
C LEU A 100 -3.78 -0.92 -6.94
N PRO A 101 -4.58 -1.07 -5.87
CA PRO A 101 -6.04 -1.19 -5.94
C PRO A 101 -6.73 0.08 -6.44
N PRO A 102 -7.97 -0.01 -6.96
CA PRO A 102 -8.69 1.13 -7.57
C PRO A 102 -9.14 2.22 -6.58
N HIS A 103 -9.29 1.89 -5.29
CA HIS A 103 -9.65 2.84 -4.24
C HIS A 103 -8.47 3.71 -3.79
N HIS A 104 -7.23 3.34 -4.16
CA HIS A 104 -6.04 4.17 -4.00
C HIS A 104 -5.70 4.61 -2.56
N GLU A 105 -6.23 3.94 -1.54
CA GLU A 105 -5.91 4.28 -0.13
C GLU A 105 -4.55 3.69 0.28
N PHE A 106 -4.25 2.49 -0.22
CA PHE A 106 -3.01 1.79 0.01
C PHE A 106 -2.50 1.12 -1.27
N SER A 107 -1.24 0.71 -1.24
CA SER A 107 -0.61 -0.13 -2.24
C SER A 107 0.13 -1.26 -1.54
N ASN A 108 0.25 -2.42 -2.18
CA ASN A 108 0.98 -3.54 -1.58
C ASN A 108 2.37 -3.66 -2.18
N VAL A 109 3.34 -3.96 -1.32
CA VAL A 109 4.69 -4.41 -1.67
C VAL A 109 4.91 -5.80 -1.09
N PHE A 110 5.77 -6.59 -1.73
CA PHE A 110 6.05 -7.97 -1.34
C PHE A 110 7.47 -8.05 -0.78
N LEU A 111 7.56 -8.26 0.53
CA LEU A 111 8.79 -8.30 1.31
C LEU A 111 8.98 -9.69 1.93
N THR A 112 10.10 -9.90 2.61
CA THR A 112 10.21 -11.00 3.57
C THR A 112 9.40 -10.69 4.84
N ALA A 113 9.01 -11.72 5.60
CA ALA A 113 8.34 -11.54 6.88
C ALA A 113 9.18 -10.72 7.89
N GLU A 114 10.51 -10.84 7.80
CA GLU A 114 11.46 -10.09 8.61
C GLU A 114 11.44 -8.59 8.29
N GLU A 115 11.59 -8.24 7.01
CA GLU A 115 11.53 -6.84 6.55
C GLU A 115 10.15 -6.22 6.81
N GLN A 116 9.07 -6.98 6.61
CA GLN A 116 7.72 -6.54 6.94
C GLN A 116 7.63 -6.16 8.42
N ARG A 117 8.09 -7.03 9.33
CA ARG A 117 8.03 -6.77 10.77
C ARG A 117 8.81 -5.51 11.12
N MET A 118 10.04 -5.37 10.63
CA MET A 118 10.87 -4.19 10.86
C MET A 118 10.18 -2.90 10.38
N LEU A 119 9.60 -2.89 9.18
CA LEU A 119 8.92 -1.70 8.65
C LEU A 119 7.61 -1.38 9.37
N CYS A 120 6.83 -2.39 9.76
CA CYS A 120 5.58 -2.19 10.50
C CYS A 120 5.84 -1.70 11.93
N GLU A 121 6.94 -2.13 12.56
CA GLU A 121 7.37 -1.66 13.88
C GLU A 121 7.93 -0.22 13.81
N ALA A 122 8.74 0.09 12.79
CA ALA A 122 9.36 1.40 12.63
C ALA A 122 8.35 2.48 12.23
N GLU A 123 7.44 2.18 11.31
CA GLU A 123 6.53 3.14 10.68
C GLU A 123 5.08 2.60 10.63
N PRO A 124 4.44 2.33 11.79
CA PRO A 124 3.10 1.70 11.87
C PRO A 124 1.98 2.57 11.27
N GLY A 125 2.22 3.89 11.13
CA GLY A 125 1.31 4.79 10.44
C GLY A 125 1.33 4.62 8.92
N ILE A 126 2.39 4.05 8.36
CA ILE A 126 2.59 3.87 6.92
C ILE A 126 2.39 2.41 6.53
N PHE A 127 3.04 1.48 7.23
CA PHE A 127 3.06 0.07 6.87
C PHE A 127 2.21 -0.79 7.79
N PHE A 128 1.56 -1.78 7.20
CA PHE A 128 0.83 -2.81 7.94
C PHE A 128 0.79 -4.11 7.13
N PRO A 129 0.74 -5.29 7.78
CA PRO A 129 0.59 -6.55 7.06
C PRO A 129 -0.79 -6.60 6.39
N VAL A 130 -0.87 -7.19 5.19
CA VAL A 130 -2.16 -7.51 4.58
C VAL A 130 -2.90 -8.49 5.51
N PRO A 131 -4.17 -8.27 5.88
CA PRO A 131 -4.86 -9.08 6.89
C PRO A 131 -5.32 -10.46 6.36
N ASN A 132 -4.39 -11.27 5.85
CA ASN A 132 -4.63 -12.62 5.32
C ASN A 132 -3.32 -13.45 5.26
N LYS A 133 -3.40 -14.65 4.68
CA LYS A 133 -2.26 -15.57 4.50
C LYS A 133 -1.10 -15.03 3.67
N TRP A 134 -1.32 -14.00 2.84
CA TRP A 134 -0.24 -13.32 2.13
C TRP A 134 0.51 -12.37 3.04
N GLY A 135 -0.20 -11.70 3.97
CA GLY A 135 0.42 -10.88 5.00
C GLY A 135 1.38 -11.66 5.88
N GLU A 136 0.97 -12.86 6.32
CA GLU A 136 1.83 -13.80 7.05
C GLU A 136 3.13 -14.16 6.29
N LYS A 137 3.14 -14.00 4.96
CA LYS A 137 4.28 -14.28 4.07
C LYS A 137 5.04 -13.02 3.64
N GLY A 138 4.77 -11.86 4.24
CA GLY A 138 5.46 -10.61 3.94
C GLY A 138 4.79 -9.72 2.90
N ALA A 139 3.54 -9.99 2.50
CA ALA A 139 2.77 -9.01 1.74
C ALA A 139 2.38 -7.84 2.65
N THR A 140 2.84 -6.65 2.33
CA THR A 140 2.77 -5.48 3.20
C THR A 140 2.07 -4.35 2.48
N SER A 141 1.04 -3.80 3.11
CA SER A 141 0.33 -2.62 2.62
C SER A 141 1.06 -1.35 3.07
N LEU A 142 1.09 -0.35 2.21
CA LEU A 142 1.60 1.00 2.46
C LEU A 142 0.45 2.01 2.30
N ARG A 143 0.22 2.90 3.28
CA ARG A 143 -0.79 3.96 3.19
C ARG A 143 -0.28 5.08 2.32
N LEU A 144 -0.96 5.35 1.20
CA LEU A 144 -0.51 6.38 0.26
C LEU A 144 -0.59 7.79 0.85
N ALA A 145 -1.56 8.04 1.74
CA ALA A 145 -1.76 9.34 2.37
C ALA A 145 -0.74 9.68 3.46
N ALA A 146 -0.09 8.67 4.07
CA ALA A 146 0.88 8.87 5.15
C ALA A 146 2.34 8.65 4.69
N CYS A 147 2.54 8.15 3.47
CA CYS A 147 3.86 7.86 2.94
C CYS A 147 4.47 9.08 2.27
N ASP A 148 5.78 9.29 2.45
CA ASP A 148 6.58 10.23 1.66
C ASP A 148 7.27 9.52 0.47
N LEU A 149 7.87 10.32 -0.42
CA LEU A 149 8.49 9.83 -1.65
C LEU A 149 9.75 8.98 -1.41
N ALA A 150 10.54 9.28 -0.38
CA ALA A 150 11.74 8.52 -0.06
C ALA A 150 11.35 7.13 0.49
N THR A 151 10.39 7.10 1.40
CA THR A 151 9.82 5.86 1.97
C THR A 151 9.21 4.98 0.87
N LEU A 152 8.41 5.55 -0.03
CA LEU A 152 7.85 4.84 -1.17
C LEU A 152 8.93 4.20 -2.04
N ARG A 153 9.96 4.98 -2.43
CA ARG A 153 11.06 4.49 -3.28
C ARG A 153 11.81 3.34 -2.63
N SER A 154 12.14 3.47 -1.35
CA SER A 154 12.82 2.42 -0.59
C SER A 154 12.01 1.12 -0.57
N ALA A 155 10.71 1.19 -0.27
CA ALA A 155 9.82 0.04 -0.26
C ALA A 155 9.69 -0.64 -1.65
N LEU A 156 9.56 0.16 -2.72
CA LEU A 156 9.50 -0.33 -4.10
C LEU A 156 10.80 -1.05 -4.49
N VAL A 157 11.97 -0.49 -4.14
CA VAL A 157 13.28 -1.10 -4.43
C VAL A 157 13.46 -2.42 -3.67
N MET A 158 13.12 -2.46 -2.38
CA MET A 158 13.18 -3.69 -1.58
C MET A 158 12.33 -4.78 -2.22
N SER A 159 11.07 -4.48 -2.54
CA SER A 159 10.19 -5.48 -3.15
C SER A 159 10.62 -5.90 -4.55
N TRP A 160 11.12 -4.95 -5.35
CA TRP A 160 11.66 -5.27 -6.68
C TRP A 160 12.86 -6.22 -6.60
N ARG A 161 13.75 -6.08 -5.59
CA ARG A 161 14.87 -7.02 -5.42
C ARG A 161 14.41 -8.46 -5.18
N HIS A 162 13.27 -8.65 -4.49
CA HIS A 162 12.66 -9.97 -4.27
C HIS A 162 11.99 -10.54 -5.53
N ALA A 163 11.45 -9.67 -6.38
CA ALA A 163 10.83 -10.07 -7.64
C ALA A 163 11.85 -10.30 -8.77
N ALA A 164 12.90 -9.48 -8.82
CA ALA A 164 13.89 -9.46 -9.89
C ALA A 164 14.92 -10.59 -9.72
N PRO A 165 15.31 -11.26 -10.82
CA PRO A 165 16.48 -12.14 -10.82
C PRO A 165 17.74 -11.38 -10.36
N GLN A 166 18.61 -12.04 -9.57
CA GLN A 166 19.83 -11.43 -9.01
C GLN A 166 20.71 -10.74 -10.06
N LYS A 167 20.79 -11.30 -11.28
CA LYS A 167 21.54 -10.70 -12.40
C LYS A 167 21.11 -9.28 -12.79
N LEU A 168 19.89 -8.86 -12.45
CA LEU A 168 19.39 -7.52 -12.74
C LEU A 168 19.70 -6.52 -11.62
N HIS A 169 20.08 -6.97 -10.43
CA HIS A 169 20.20 -6.10 -9.25
C HIS A 169 21.23 -4.98 -9.45
N GLY A 170 22.28 -5.21 -10.24
CA GLY A 170 23.28 -4.18 -10.59
C GLY A 170 22.73 -3.00 -11.42
N LEU A 171 21.56 -3.15 -12.04
CA LEU A 171 20.93 -2.09 -12.85
C LEU A 171 20.29 -0.99 -11.98
N LEU A 172 20.10 -1.22 -10.68
CA LEU A 172 19.56 -0.21 -9.77
C LEU A 172 20.55 0.93 -9.52
N THR A 173 21.86 0.65 -9.59
CA THR A 173 22.94 1.58 -9.21
C THR A 173 23.41 2.46 -10.37
N GLY A 174 22.94 2.18 -11.60
CA GLY A 174 23.45 2.79 -12.84
C GLY A 174 22.57 3.90 -13.43
N LYS A 175 21.97 4.76 -12.59
CA LYS A 175 21.30 5.99 -13.06
C LYS A 175 22.16 7.21 -12.85
#